data_AF-A0A0C3ANV9-F1
#
_entry.id   AF-A0A0C3ANV9-F1
#
_cell.length_a   1.000
_cell.length_b   1.000
_cell.length_c   1.000
_cell.angle_alpha   90.00
_cell.angle_beta   90.00
_cell.angle_gamma   90.00
#
_symmetry.space_group_name_H-M   'P 1'
#
loop_
_entity.id
_entity.type
_entity.pdbx_description
1 polymer ?
#
loop_
_entity_poly.entity_id
_entity_poly.type
_entity_poly.pdbx_seq_one_letter_code
_entity_poly.pdbx_strand_id
1 'polypeptide(L)'
;AMDYIDTTFTTGLLKKEQLDRAIHAAVGLAKRTLNRYYSLTDTSKLYCIAMVLHPCYKLEYFKQAGWMLEWVTTAQNLVCNTFKTSY
;
A
#
# COMPACT_ATOMS: atom_id res chain seq x y z
N ALA A 1 2.57 -2.97 -1.87
CA ALA A 1 1.98 -2.54 -3.16
C ALA A 1 2.28 -1.08 -3.44
N MET A 2 1.98 -0.18 -2.49
CA MET A 2 2.29 1.25 -2.69
C MET A 2 3.78 1.53 -2.73
N ASP A 3 4.59 0.87 -1.89
CA ASP A 3 6.05 0.99 -2.00
C ASP A 3 6.56 0.56 -3.39
N TYR A 4 5.92 -0.40 -4.05
CA TYR A 4 6.30 -0.84 -5.39
C TYR A 4 5.95 0.21 -6.45
N ILE A 5 4.75 0.79 -6.42
CA ILE A 5 4.35 1.87 -7.34
C ILE A 5 5.20 3.12 -7.08
N ASP A 6 5.41 3.47 -5.81
CA ASP A 6 6.20 4.61 -5.40
C ASP A 6 7.67 4.44 -5.81
N THR A 7 8.28 3.28 -5.54
CA THR A 7 9.66 3.00 -5.95
C THR A 7 9.81 2.95 -7.46
N THR A 8 8.96 2.27 -8.20
CA THR A 8 9.06 2.20 -9.67
C THR A 8 8.86 3.57 -10.31
N PHE A 9 7.86 4.32 -9.88
CA PHE A 9 7.52 5.63 -10.46
C PHE A 9 8.56 6.69 -10.10
N THR A 10 8.93 6.82 -8.81
CA THR A 10 9.92 7.83 -8.40
C THR A 10 11.35 7.46 -8.76
N THR A 11 11.75 6.18 -8.67
CA THR A 11 13.12 5.80 -9.06
C THR A 11 13.31 5.90 -10.57
N GLY A 12 12.28 5.59 -11.37
CA GLY A 12 12.30 5.74 -12.81
C GLY A 12 12.39 7.21 -13.26
N LEU A 13 11.61 8.10 -12.64
CA LEU A 13 11.68 9.53 -12.93
C LEU A 13 13.00 10.15 -12.46
N LEU A 14 13.45 9.85 -11.23
CA LEU A 14 14.66 10.46 -10.65
C LEU A 14 15.96 9.97 -11.31
N LYS A 15 15.96 8.79 -11.95
CA LYS A 15 17.09 8.29 -12.75
C LYS A 15 17.21 8.96 -14.12
N LYS A 16 16.18 9.69 -14.60
CA LYS A 16 16.31 10.47 -15.84
C LYS A 16 17.14 11.72 -15.53
N GLU A 17 18.43 11.67 -15.87
CA GLU A 17 19.41 12.77 -15.69
C GLU A 17 19.03 14.12 -16.33
N GLN A 18 17.93 14.17 -17.08
CA GLN A 18 17.49 15.31 -17.90
C GLN A 18 16.33 16.12 -17.29
N LEU A 19 15.84 15.79 -16.09
CA LEU A 19 14.73 16.52 -15.49
C LEU A 19 15.21 17.76 -14.71
N ASP A 20 14.45 18.85 -14.85
CA ASP A 20 14.68 20.09 -14.13
C ASP A 20 14.61 19.88 -12.60
N ARG A 21 15.41 20.63 -11.85
CA ARG A 21 15.49 20.53 -10.39
C ARG A 21 14.14 20.80 -9.71
N ALA A 22 13.28 21.65 -10.28
CA ALA A 22 11.93 21.88 -9.79
C ALA A 22 11.03 20.64 -9.93
N ILE A 23 11.20 19.86 -11.02
CA ILE A 23 10.46 18.61 -11.24
C ILE A 23 10.88 17.57 -10.20
N HIS A 24 12.18 17.44 -9.91
CA HIS A 24 12.66 16.55 -8.84
C HIS A 24 12.08 16.91 -7.47
N ALA A 25 12.04 18.21 -7.14
CA ALA A 25 11.45 18.68 -5.89
C ALA A 25 9.95 18.35 -5.81
N ALA A 26 9.20 18.60 -6.90
CA ALA A 26 7.77 18.29 -6.97
C ALA A 26 7.48 16.78 -6.85
N VAL A 27 8.24 15.93 -7.54
CA VAL A 27 8.13 14.46 -7.46
C VAL A 27 8.46 13.96 -6.06
N GLY A 28 9.52 14.49 -5.43
CA GLY A 28 9.86 14.15 -4.04
C GLY A 28 8.77 14.54 -3.04
N LEU A 29 8.11 15.68 -3.24
CA LEU A 29 6.99 16.13 -2.40
C LEU A 29 5.75 15.26 -2.61
N ALA A 30 5.43 14.93 -3.86
CA ALA A 30 4.31 14.04 -4.21
C ALA A 30 4.50 12.67 -3.57
N LYS A 31 5.69 12.08 -3.66
CA LYS A 31 6.09 10.84 -3.00
C LYS A 31 5.84 10.88 -1.49
N ARG A 32 6.36 11.89 -0.80
CA ARG A 32 6.17 12.03 0.66
C ARG A 32 4.69 12.15 1.04
N THR A 33 3.93 12.87 0.23
CA THR A 33 2.49 13.07 0.46
C THR A 33 1.72 11.76 0.28
N LEU A 34 1.98 11.02 -0.80
CA LEU A 34 1.42 9.71 -1.07
C LEU A 34 1.75 8.73 0.05
N ASN A 35 3.03 8.64 0.45
CA ASN A 35 3.45 7.73 1.51
C ASN A 35 2.77 8.04 2.85
N ARG A 36 2.58 9.33 3.19
CA ARG A 36 1.84 9.73 4.39
C ARG A 36 0.37 9.35 4.32
N TYR A 37 -0.29 9.54 3.19
CA TYR A 37 -1.71 9.22 3.03
C TYR A 37 -1.95 7.72 3.08
N TYR A 38 -1.12 6.94 2.40
CA TYR A 38 -1.27 5.49 2.34
C TYR A 38 -0.75 4.78 3.59
N SER A 39 0.21 5.34 4.34
CA SER A 39 0.56 4.79 5.66
C SER A 39 -0.63 4.78 6.63
N LEU A 40 -1.54 5.75 6.49
CA LEU A 40 -2.78 5.81 7.28
C LEU A 40 -3.84 4.81 6.77
N THR A 41 -3.80 4.48 5.48
CA THR A 41 -4.73 3.54 4.86
C THR A 41 -4.31 2.10 5.13
N ASP A 42 -3.02 1.78 5.05
CA ASP A 42 -2.47 0.46 5.36
C ASP A 42 -2.57 0.11 6.86
N THR A 43 -2.61 1.12 7.73
CA THR A 43 -2.91 0.94 9.16
C THR A 43 -4.42 0.84 9.46
N SER A 44 -5.28 1.13 8.48
CA SER A 44 -6.72 1.03 8.64
C SER A 44 -7.18 -0.42 8.58
N LYS A 45 -7.58 -0.93 9.74
CA LYS A 45 -8.22 -2.25 9.91
C LYS A 45 -9.39 -2.46 8.94
N LEU A 46 -10.18 -1.42 8.70
CA LEU A 46 -11.31 -1.44 7.77
C LEU A 46 -10.89 -1.71 6.33
N TYR A 47 -9.79 -1.10 5.88
CA TYR A 47 -9.30 -1.31 4.51
C TYR A 47 -8.82 -2.76 4.31
N CYS A 48 -8.07 -3.30 5.27
CA CYS A 48 -7.67 -4.71 5.24
C CYS A 48 -8.87 -5.65 5.18
N ILE A 49 -9.90 -5.41 6.00
CA ILE A 49 -11.13 -6.22 5.99
C ILE A 49 -11.86 -6.13 4.65
N ALA A 50 -12.03 -4.92 4.11
CA ALA A 50 -12.70 -4.70 2.84
C ALA A 50 -12.00 -5.42 1.67
N MET A 51 -10.66 -5.37 1.63
CA MET A 51 -9.88 -6.04 0.58
C MET A 51 -9.92 -7.57 0.71
N VAL A 52 -9.88 -8.12 1.93
CA VAL A 52 -10.00 -9.57 2.15
C VAL A 52 -11.40 -10.09 1.77
N LEU A 53 -12.45 -9.31 2.02
CA LEU A 53 -13.82 -9.66 1.65
C LEU A 53 -14.12 -9.42 0.16
N HIS A 54 -13.26 -8.69 -0.56
CA HIS A 54 -13.48 -8.38 -1.95
C HIS A 54 -13.35 -9.65 -2.83
N PRO A 55 -14.37 -10.01 -3.62
CA PRO A 55 -14.47 -11.30 -4.29
C PRO A 55 -13.35 -11.58 -5.30
N CYS A 56 -12.81 -10.54 -5.95
CA CYS A 56 -11.74 -10.66 -6.94
C CYS A 56 -10.32 -10.64 -6.33
N TYR A 57 -10.16 -10.11 -5.11
CA TYR A 57 -8.85 -9.76 -4.56
C TYR A 57 -8.45 -10.66 -3.40
N LYS A 58 -9.34 -10.79 -2.39
CA LYS A 58 -9.15 -11.62 -1.21
C LYS A 58 -7.74 -11.45 -0.61
N LEU A 59 -7.09 -12.57 -0.24
CA LEU A 59 -5.72 -12.59 0.24
C LEU A 59 -4.69 -12.54 -0.89
N GLU A 60 -5.07 -12.88 -2.12
CA GLU A 60 -4.18 -12.90 -3.28
C GLU A 60 -3.68 -11.50 -3.64
N TYR A 61 -4.52 -10.48 -3.45
CA TYR A 61 -4.11 -9.09 -3.62
C TYR A 61 -2.90 -8.73 -2.76
N PHE A 62 -2.88 -9.12 -1.48
CA PHE A 62 -1.76 -8.80 -0.60
C PHE A 62 -0.47 -9.54 -1.00
N LYS A 63 -0.59 -10.77 -1.51
CA LYS A 63 0.54 -11.53 -2.05
C LYS A 63 1.11 -10.87 -3.30
N GLN A 64 0.24 -10.50 -4.26
CA GLN A 64 0.64 -9.80 -5.48
C GLN A 64 1.20 -8.41 -5.21
N ALA A 65 0.66 -7.75 -4.19
CA ALA A 65 1.13 -6.49 -3.67
C ALA A 65 2.51 -6.56 -3.02
N GLY A 66 3.10 -7.75 -2.85
CA GLY A 66 4.40 -7.94 -2.20
C GLY A 66 4.39 -7.63 -0.71
N TRP A 67 3.25 -7.79 -0.04
CA TRP A 67 3.20 -7.65 1.42
C TRP A 67 3.94 -8.82 2.07
N MET A 68 4.61 -8.54 3.19
CA MET A 68 5.26 -9.58 3.97
C MET A 68 4.20 -10.55 4.52
N LEU A 69 4.54 -11.85 4.54
CA LEU A 69 3.60 -12.92 4.90
C LEU A 69 2.97 -12.71 6.30
N GLU A 70 3.75 -12.16 7.23
CA GLU A 70 3.27 -11.81 8.58
C GLU A 70 2.09 -10.83 8.52
N TRP A 71 2.15 -9.83 7.65
CA TRP A 71 1.11 -8.81 7.51
C TRP A 71 -0.15 -9.38 6.86
N VAL A 72 0.01 -10.28 5.89
CA VAL A 72 -1.12 -11.02 5.30
C VAL A 72 -1.83 -11.85 6.37
N THR A 73 -1.05 -12.50 7.23
CA THR A 73 -1.56 -13.28 8.36
C THR A 73 -2.27 -12.38 9.37
N THR A 74 -1.71 -11.21 9.67
CA THR A 74 -2.35 -10.19 10.52
C THR A 74 -3.69 -9.73 9.94
N ALA A 75 -3.76 -9.47 8.63
CA ALA A 75 -5.00 -9.06 7.97
C ALA A 75 -6.07 -10.16 8.01
N GLN A 76 -5.69 -11.43 7.83
CA GLN A 76 -6.60 -12.56 7.96
C GLN A 76 -7.12 -12.72 9.40
N ASN A 77 -6.22 -12.65 10.38
CA ASN A 77 -6.57 -12.73 11.80
C ASN A 77 -7.48 -11.58 12.21
N LEU A 78 -7.23 -10.38 11.69
CA LEU A 78 -8.07 -9.21 11.92
C LEU A 78 -9.51 -9.48 11.46
N VAL A 79 -9.71 -9.97 10.24
CA VAL A 79 -11.05 -10.31 9.71
C VAL A 79 -11.74 -11.37 10.56
N CYS A 80 -11.04 -12.46 10.87
CA CYS A 80 -11.58 -13.54 11.71
C CYS A 80 -11.96 -13.05 13.11
N ASN A 81 -11.14 -12.22 13.73
CA ASN A 81 -11.40 -11.67 15.07
C ASN A 81 -12.56 -10.69 15.05
N THR A 82 -12.65 -9.82 14.06
CA THR A 82 -13.79 -8.90 13.90
C THR A 82 -15.08 -9.67 13.71
N PHE A 83 -15.09 -10.70 12.85
CA PHE A 83 -16.28 -11.54 12.67
C PHE A 83 -16.73 -12.21 13.97
N LYS A 84 -15.81 -12.89 14.69
CA LYS A 84 -16.09 -13.54 15.99
C LYS A 84 -16.55 -12.59 17.11
N THR A 85 -16.20 -11.31 17.01
CA THR A 85 -16.58 -10.31 18.01
C THR A 85 -17.96 -9.72 17.70
N SER A 86 -18.30 -9.60 16.42
CA SER A 86 -19.52 -8.96 15.95
C SER A 86 -20.70 -9.93 15.73
N TYR A 87 -20.43 -11.23 15.63
CA TYR A 87 -21.42 -12.31 15.41
C TYR A 87 -21.06 -13.53 16.24
#